data_AF-R4UKD5-F1
#
_entry.id   AF-R4UKD5-F1
#
_cell.length_a   1.000
_cell.length_b   1.000
_cell.length_c   1.000
_cell.angle_alpha   90.00
_cell.angle_beta   90.00
_cell.angle_gamma   90.00
#
_symmetry.space_group_name_H-M   'P 1'
#
loop_
_entity.id
_entity.type
_entity.pdbx_description
1 polymer ?
#
loop_
_entity_poly.entity_id
_entity_poly.type
_entity_poly.pdbx_seq_one_letter_code
_entity_poly.pdbx_strand_id
1 'polypeptide(L)'
;MKEKKLYAQTVYGLYHTFQNDTLKAEIIIDKEFKQLVIQEICNLLTLEKDFAADLDGEKYTVAFAQVLADITNESAKIEKKDNAKFSDLDENHAQFVQYINQKFKFDRDDIIKEVTISAEIIDKTTDFVNKEESLAKARELSGSQLQSPVQPAQANQAPGAAPFVGMGAGMPQFDPSQMDMSKMMQQMADMPIHPRLDPRFYPYNTKPKYMLLMKKVVAGFVIFAAALLVLVWALGNFLPITVYPEGGFWTWHNESKAWIGGPGQPPSEAGKLGYDFLTSLMYKFGVAPGTPPLFNIFMPILPGLFLGYELLGAKKFRRDNYTVRILSVVLSAVLLAWAALTIVPLLIPSTLDNLINGLGMSKDGVNGGTVMPSPELPKLLNEIISLIRGSARYQALRIFSIVALSISLVAVLLTLALCIYAPRLDRQKLVRANEEYQKAVMAKMSGQKYEMDPTLFDDEFKDDSSPFKPPSEK
;
A
#
# COMPACT_ATOMS: atom_id res chain seq x y z
N MET A 1 17.33 33.61 -21.16
CA MET A 1 16.08 33.49 -21.98
C MET A 1 15.99 32.13 -22.66
N LYS A 2 17.10 31.53 -23.10
CA LYS A 2 17.12 30.21 -23.76
C LYS A 2 16.87 29.08 -22.76
N GLU A 3 17.34 29.26 -21.53
CA GLU A 3 17.23 28.33 -20.40
C GLU A 3 15.78 28.18 -19.93
N LYS A 4 15.04 29.28 -19.82
CA LYS A 4 13.60 29.28 -19.52
C LYS A 4 12.77 28.63 -20.65
N LYS A 5 13.17 28.85 -21.90
CA LYS A 5 12.52 28.21 -23.06
C LYS A 5 12.74 26.69 -23.05
N LEU A 6 13.96 26.23 -22.82
CA LEU A 6 14.27 24.80 -22.71
C LEU A 6 13.54 24.17 -21.51
N TYR A 7 13.46 24.89 -20.38
CA TYR A 7 12.67 24.46 -19.23
C TYR A 7 11.20 24.25 -19.59
N ALA A 8 10.56 25.23 -20.22
CA ALA A 8 9.17 25.11 -20.67
C ALA A 8 8.96 23.93 -21.63
N GLN A 9 9.86 23.76 -22.61
CA GLN A 9 9.79 22.64 -23.56
C GLN A 9 9.96 21.27 -22.88
N THR A 10 10.83 21.19 -21.87
CA THR A 10 11.02 19.97 -21.07
C THR A 10 9.76 19.65 -20.25
N VAL A 11 9.13 20.67 -19.65
CA VAL A 11 7.87 20.52 -18.92
C VAL A 11 6.75 20.05 -19.84
N TYR A 12 6.58 20.66 -21.02
CA TYR A 12 5.55 20.26 -21.99
C TYR A 12 5.79 18.84 -22.51
N GLY A 13 7.04 18.50 -22.83
CA GLY A 13 7.42 17.16 -23.28
C GLY A 13 7.10 16.07 -22.24
N LEU A 14 7.45 16.31 -20.97
CA LEU A 14 7.12 15.40 -19.87
C LEU A 14 5.61 15.30 -19.66
N TYR A 15 4.90 16.44 -19.66
CA TYR A 15 3.45 16.46 -19.49
C TYR A 15 2.72 15.64 -20.56
N HIS A 16 3.04 15.84 -21.84
CA HIS A 16 2.41 15.08 -22.92
C HIS A 16 2.78 13.60 -22.90
N THR A 17 4.00 13.27 -22.46
CA THR A 17 4.43 11.88 -22.27
C THR A 17 3.61 11.18 -21.19
N PHE A 18 3.35 11.84 -20.06
CA PHE A 18 2.52 11.28 -18.99
C PHE A 18 1.01 11.42 -19.24
N GLN A 19 0.57 12.35 -20.09
CA GLN A 19 -0.83 12.47 -20.47
C GLN A 19 -1.26 11.33 -21.41
N ASN A 20 -0.36 10.85 -22.27
CA ASN A 20 -0.66 9.79 -23.22
C ASN A 20 -0.53 8.40 -22.60
N ASP A 21 -1.64 7.67 -22.48
CA ASP A 21 -1.65 6.33 -21.89
C ASP A 21 -0.75 5.31 -22.62
N THR A 22 -0.52 5.48 -23.92
CA THR A 22 0.37 4.61 -24.71
C THR A 22 1.82 4.86 -24.33
N LEU A 23 2.26 6.12 -24.28
CA LEU A 23 3.63 6.46 -23.87
C LEU A 23 3.86 6.13 -22.39
N LYS A 24 2.88 6.35 -21.52
CA LYS A 24 2.93 5.87 -20.13
C LYS A 24 3.12 4.36 -20.02
N ALA A 25 2.40 3.59 -20.83
CA ALA A 25 2.56 2.14 -20.87
C ALA A 25 3.96 1.73 -21.36
N GLU A 26 4.51 2.44 -22.35
CA GLU A 26 5.87 2.22 -22.84
C GLU A 26 6.94 2.52 -21.80
N ILE A 27 6.75 3.51 -20.91
CA ILE A 27 7.68 3.75 -19.78
C ILE A 27 7.79 2.51 -18.86
N ILE A 28 6.73 1.71 -18.76
CA ILE A 28 6.72 0.49 -17.94
C ILE A 28 7.43 -0.67 -18.66
N ILE A 29 7.31 -0.75 -19.98
CA ILE A 29 7.77 -1.87 -20.79
C ILE A 29 9.20 -1.67 -21.27
N ASP A 30 9.52 -0.48 -21.76
CA ASP A 30 10.79 -0.13 -22.37
C ASP A 30 11.73 0.54 -21.37
N LYS A 31 12.77 -0.20 -21.00
CA LYS A 31 13.80 0.26 -20.06
C LYS A 31 14.61 1.43 -20.59
N GLU A 32 14.86 1.50 -21.91
CA GLU A 32 15.62 2.60 -22.52
C GLU A 32 14.80 3.88 -22.48
N PHE A 33 13.52 3.79 -22.85
CA PHE A 33 12.62 4.94 -22.80
C PHE A 33 12.44 5.46 -21.37
N LYS A 34 12.30 4.56 -20.39
CA LYS A 34 12.26 4.92 -18.97
C LYS A 34 13.52 5.68 -18.52
N GLN A 35 14.71 5.28 -18.98
CA GLN A 35 15.95 5.97 -18.66
C GLN A 35 16.00 7.38 -19.25
N LEU A 36 15.50 7.56 -20.48
CA LEU A 36 15.39 8.89 -21.10
C LEU A 36 14.41 9.80 -20.35
N VAL A 37 13.28 9.27 -19.87
CA VAL A 37 12.33 10.04 -19.03
C VAL A 37 12.97 10.44 -17.69
N ILE A 38 13.69 9.52 -17.02
CA ILE A 38 14.43 9.86 -15.80
C ILE A 38 15.48 10.94 -16.07
N GLN A 39 16.18 10.82 -17.20
CA GLN A 39 17.18 11.80 -17.62
C GLN A 39 16.58 13.19 -17.83
N GLU A 40 15.37 13.28 -18.38
CA GLU A 40 14.67 14.56 -18.52
C GLU A 40 14.21 15.16 -17.21
N ILE A 41 13.76 14.34 -16.26
CA ILE A 41 13.44 14.83 -14.92
C ILE A 41 14.71 15.34 -14.20
N CYS A 42 15.85 14.67 -14.39
CA CYS A 42 17.14 15.14 -13.86
C CYS A 42 17.63 16.42 -14.56
N ASN A 43 17.37 16.58 -15.86
CA ASN A 43 17.66 17.81 -16.59
C ASN A 43 16.78 18.97 -16.09
N LEU A 44 15.51 18.71 -15.81
CA LEU A 44 14.58 19.65 -15.19
C LEU A 44 15.13 20.15 -13.83
N LEU A 45 15.57 19.24 -12.96
CA LEU A 45 16.18 19.58 -11.67
C LEU A 45 17.42 20.44 -11.83
N THR A 46 18.24 20.13 -12.84
CA THR A 46 19.48 20.88 -13.11
C THR A 46 19.17 22.30 -13.59
N LEU A 47 18.15 22.47 -14.45
CA LEU A 47 17.65 23.79 -14.88
C LEU A 47 17.10 24.61 -13.71
N GLU A 48 16.41 23.99 -12.75
CA GLU A 48 15.85 24.68 -11.57
C GLU A 48 16.89 25.11 -10.54
N LYS A 49 18.00 24.36 -10.42
CA LYS A 49 19.04 24.57 -9.41
C LYS A 49 20.18 25.45 -9.91
N ASP A 50 20.66 25.20 -11.13
CA ASP A 50 21.87 25.86 -11.65
C ASP A 50 21.56 27.05 -12.54
N PHE A 51 20.45 27.01 -13.25
CA PHE A 51 20.04 28.05 -14.18
C PHE A 51 18.88 28.90 -13.67
N ALA A 52 18.40 28.63 -12.44
CA ALA A 52 17.25 29.27 -11.80
C ALA A 52 16.04 29.40 -12.75
N ALA A 53 15.84 28.38 -13.59
CA ALA A 53 14.71 28.32 -14.51
C ALA A 53 13.44 27.89 -13.77
N ASP A 54 12.33 28.47 -14.20
CA ASP A 54 10.98 28.23 -13.71
C ASP A 54 10.01 28.39 -14.89
N LEU A 55 8.80 27.86 -14.73
CA LEU A 55 7.68 28.11 -15.62
C LEU A 55 6.63 28.84 -14.77
N ASP A 56 6.38 30.10 -15.11
CA ASP A 56 5.45 30.99 -14.39
C ASP A 56 5.70 31.10 -12.87
N GLY A 57 6.96 30.96 -12.44
CA GLY A 57 7.38 31.03 -11.04
C GLY A 57 7.24 29.72 -10.26
N GLU A 58 6.79 28.65 -10.91
CA GLU A 58 6.65 27.32 -10.32
C GLU A 58 7.72 26.34 -10.80
N LYS A 59 7.99 25.32 -9.96
CA LYS A 59 8.98 24.26 -10.18
C LYS A 59 8.30 22.90 -10.18
N TYR A 60 8.60 22.08 -11.19
CA TYR A 60 7.83 20.88 -11.49
C TYR A 60 8.61 19.56 -11.34
N THR A 61 9.90 19.61 -10.95
CA THR A 61 10.71 18.38 -10.80
C THR A 61 10.06 17.36 -9.88
N VAL A 62 9.59 17.83 -8.72
CA VAL A 62 9.03 16.95 -7.68
C VAL A 62 7.73 16.29 -8.16
N ALA A 63 6.86 17.05 -8.83
CA ALA A 63 5.60 16.55 -9.37
C ALA A 63 5.86 15.44 -10.41
N PHE A 64 6.74 15.67 -11.39
CA PHE A 64 7.05 14.64 -12.39
C PHE A 64 7.77 13.41 -11.81
N ALA A 65 8.62 13.59 -10.79
CA ALA A 65 9.26 12.47 -10.10
C ALA A 65 8.24 11.59 -9.35
N GLN A 66 7.21 12.20 -8.74
CA GLN A 66 6.10 11.49 -8.10
C GLN A 66 5.28 10.71 -9.13
N VAL A 67 4.89 11.36 -10.24
CA VAL A 67 4.15 10.71 -11.33
C VAL A 67 4.90 9.50 -11.89
N LEU A 68 6.22 9.62 -12.11
CA LEU A 68 7.04 8.49 -12.57
C LEU A 68 7.06 7.35 -11.55
N ALA A 69 7.20 7.66 -10.26
CA ALA A 69 7.23 6.67 -9.20
C ALA A 69 5.89 5.92 -9.09
N ASP A 70 4.77 6.63 -9.23
CA ASP A 70 3.43 6.07 -9.14
C ASP A 70 3.10 5.17 -10.35
N ILE A 71 3.48 5.59 -11.55
CA ILE A 71 3.26 4.81 -12.78
C ILE A 71 4.12 3.53 -12.79
N THR A 72 5.38 3.62 -12.36
CA THR A 72 6.33 2.51 -12.44
C THR A 72 6.37 1.64 -11.19
N ASN A 73 5.78 2.07 -10.06
CA ASN A 73 5.92 1.49 -8.73
C ASN A 73 7.40 1.33 -8.28
N GLU A 74 8.30 2.16 -8.81
CA GLU A 74 9.73 2.14 -8.51
C GLU A 74 10.24 3.54 -8.21
N SER A 75 11.05 3.69 -7.15
CA SER A 75 11.71 4.96 -6.86
C SER A 75 12.95 5.13 -7.73
N ALA A 76 12.93 6.09 -8.66
CA ALA A 76 14.12 6.49 -9.42
C ALA A 76 14.97 7.48 -8.61
N LYS A 77 16.30 7.33 -8.68
CA LYS A 77 17.24 8.27 -8.06
C LYS A 77 17.31 9.53 -8.95
N ILE A 78 16.59 10.59 -8.59
CA ILE A 78 16.64 11.87 -9.29
C ILE A 78 17.78 12.69 -8.69
N GLU A 79 18.87 12.81 -9.45
CA GLU A 79 20.04 13.59 -9.05
C GLU A 79 20.29 14.69 -10.06
N LYS A 80 20.73 15.84 -9.53
CA LYS A 80 21.25 16.92 -10.34
C LYS A 80 22.48 16.40 -11.12
N LYS A 81 22.63 16.80 -12.38
CA LYS A 81 23.86 16.54 -13.13
C LYS A 81 24.93 17.56 -12.74
N ASP A 82 26.02 17.09 -12.14
CA ASP A 82 27.15 17.94 -11.78
C ASP A 82 27.87 18.44 -13.03
N ASN A 83 28.12 19.76 -13.11
CA ASN A 83 28.84 20.43 -14.20
C ASN A 83 28.21 20.33 -15.60
N ALA A 84 26.89 20.11 -15.71
CA ALA A 84 26.22 20.05 -17.02
C ALA A 84 26.22 21.40 -17.74
N LYS A 85 26.63 21.44 -19.01
CA LYS A 85 26.51 22.65 -19.83
C LYS A 85 25.10 22.74 -20.41
N PHE A 86 24.64 23.97 -20.69
CA PHE A 86 23.36 24.19 -21.36
C PHE A 86 23.23 23.42 -22.70
N SER A 87 24.32 23.31 -23.47
CA SER A 87 24.37 22.51 -24.70
C SER A 87 23.99 21.05 -24.48
N ASP A 88 24.44 20.48 -23.37
CA ASP A 88 24.26 19.06 -23.07
C ASP A 88 22.80 18.80 -22.66
N LEU A 89 22.16 19.78 -22.00
CA LEU A 89 20.74 19.72 -21.63
C LEU A 89 19.83 19.82 -22.87
N ASP A 90 20.16 20.72 -23.80
CA ASP A 90 19.42 20.91 -25.05
C ASP A 90 19.53 19.67 -25.98
N GLU A 91 20.73 19.08 -26.06
CA GLU A 91 20.95 17.85 -26.83
C GLU A 91 20.20 16.65 -26.24
N ASN A 92 20.17 16.52 -24.90
CA ASN A 92 19.40 15.47 -24.24
C ASN A 92 17.89 15.59 -24.50
N HIS A 93 17.36 16.81 -24.47
CA HIS A 93 15.95 17.07 -24.78
C HIS A 93 15.63 16.73 -26.25
N ALA A 94 16.52 17.10 -27.18
CA ALA A 94 16.37 16.75 -28.58
C ALA A 94 16.39 15.22 -28.79
N GLN A 95 17.29 14.50 -28.11
CA GLN A 95 17.35 13.03 -28.15
C GLN A 95 16.07 12.39 -27.61
N PHE A 96 15.52 12.91 -26.52
CA PHE A 96 14.25 12.45 -25.95
C PHE A 96 13.09 12.58 -26.94
N VAL A 97 12.90 13.76 -27.53
CA VAL A 97 11.84 14.02 -28.52
C VAL A 97 12.04 13.18 -29.79
N GLN A 98 13.28 13.05 -30.25
CA GLN A 98 13.62 12.24 -31.42
C GLN A 98 13.33 10.75 -31.18
N TYR A 99 13.60 10.24 -29.98
CA TYR A 99 13.31 8.85 -29.61
C TYR A 99 11.82 8.56 -29.68
N ILE A 100 10.99 9.47 -29.15
CA ILE A 100 9.52 9.33 -29.19
C ILE A 100 9.02 9.34 -30.64
N ASN A 101 9.52 10.27 -31.45
CA ASN A 101 9.12 10.39 -32.85
C ASN A 101 9.52 9.15 -33.67
N GLN A 102 10.75 8.68 -33.55
CA GLN A 102 11.27 7.57 -34.35
C GLN A 102 10.68 6.22 -33.92
N LYS A 103 10.55 5.98 -32.60
CA LYS A 103 10.14 4.67 -32.08
C LYS A 103 8.62 4.52 -32.00
N PHE A 104 7.92 5.57 -31.57
CA PHE A 104 6.48 5.50 -31.30
C PHE A 104 5.63 6.26 -32.33
N LYS A 105 6.26 6.89 -33.35
CA LYS A 105 5.60 7.62 -34.45
C LYS A 105 4.67 8.75 -33.99
N PHE A 106 4.95 9.37 -32.86
CA PHE A 106 4.26 10.58 -32.44
C PHE A 106 4.86 11.81 -33.11
N ASP A 107 3.99 12.73 -33.54
CA ASP A 107 4.43 13.98 -34.15
C ASP A 107 5.17 14.86 -33.13
N ARG A 108 6.27 15.46 -33.57
CA ARG A 108 7.11 16.33 -32.73
C ARG A 108 6.32 17.51 -32.16
N ASP A 109 5.39 18.04 -32.96
CA ASP A 109 4.57 19.19 -32.61
C ASP A 109 3.55 18.88 -31.51
N ASP A 110 3.15 17.61 -31.37
CA ASP A 110 2.24 17.17 -30.29
C ASP A 110 2.96 17.01 -28.95
N ILE A 111 4.28 16.82 -28.95
CA ILE A 111 5.10 16.64 -27.74
C ILE A 111 5.54 17.98 -27.15
N ILE A 112 5.75 19.01 -27.99
CA ILE A 112 6.28 20.32 -27.57
C ILE A 112 5.17 21.38 -27.46
N LYS A 113 3.90 20.99 -27.68
CA LYS A 113 2.77 21.92 -27.67
C LYS A 113 2.67 22.64 -26.32
N GLU A 114 2.52 23.96 -26.37
CA GLU A 114 2.38 24.76 -25.16
C GLU A 114 1.02 24.49 -24.49
N VAL A 115 1.05 24.24 -23.18
CA VAL A 115 -0.16 23.97 -22.38
C VAL A 115 -0.06 24.70 -21.04
N THR A 116 -1.18 25.21 -20.54
CA THR A 116 -1.24 25.76 -19.17
C THR A 116 -1.17 24.61 -18.16
N ILE A 117 -0.08 24.54 -17.42
CA ILE A 117 0.20 23.44 -16.48
C ILE A 117 0.18 23.97 -15.05
N SER A 118 -0.34 23.14 -14.15
CA SER A 118 -0.20 23.30 -12.69
C SER A 118 0.17 21.95 -12.08
N ALA A 119 0.71 21.95 -10.86
CA ALA A 119 1.07 20.71 -10.16
C ALA A 119 -0.13 19.74 -10.03
N GLU A 120 -1.35 20.26 -9.80
CA GLU A 120 -2.58 19.45 -9.71
C GLU A 120 -2.97 18.78 -11.04
N ILE A 121 -2.62 19.40 -12.17
CA ILE A 121 -2.89 18.84 -13.51
C ILE A 121 -1.87 17.73 -13.81
N ILE A 122 -0.62 17.87 -13.34
CA ILE A 122 0.42 16.84 -13.47
C ILE A 122 0.06 15.61 -12.62
N ASP A 123 -0.39 15.77 -11.39
CA ASP A 123 -0.77 14.64 -10.53
C ASP A 123 -1.88 13.78 -11.12
N LYS A 124 -2.85 14.40 -11.83
CA LYS A 124 -3.94 13.70 -12.53
C LYS A 124 -3.47 12.84 -13.72
N THR A 125 -2.23 13.00 -14.17
CA THR A 125 -1.68 12.17 -15.26
C THR A 125 -1.25 10.78 -14.81
N THR A 126 -1.23 10.50 -13.51
CA THR A 126 -0.91 9.17 -12.94
C THR A 126 -1.94 8.10 -13.31
N ASP A 127 -3.21 8.49 -13.43
CA ASP A 127 -4.30 7.56 -13.73
C ASP A 127 -4.27 7.13 -15.20
N PHE A 128 -4.45 5.83 -15.45
CA PHE A 128 -4.71 5.30 -16.79
C PHE A 128 -6.22 5.31 -17.05
N VAL A 129 -6.65 5.74 -18.23
CA VAL A 129 -8.07 5.66 -18.64
C VAL A 129 -8.46 4.20 -18.89
N ASN A 130 -7.58 3.41 -19.52
CA ASN A 130 -7.73 1.96 -19.66
C ASN A 130 -6.37 1.24 -19.68
N LYS A 131 -5.92 0.79 -18.50
CA LYS A 131 -4.56 0.25 -18.30
C LYS A 131 -4.25 -1.00 -19.14
N GLU A 132 -5.21 -1.90 -19.31
CA GLU A 132 -4.99 -3.17 -20.01
C GLU A 132 -4.88 -2.98 -21.53
N GLU A 133 -5.71 -2.10 -22.10
CA GLU A 133 -5.71 -1.79 -23.53
C GLU A 133 -4.45 -1.03 -23.95
N SER A 134 -3.99 -0.09 -23.12
CA SER A 134 -2.77 0.70 -23.39
C SER A 134 -1.49 -0.15 -23.28
N LEU A 135 -1.45 -1.11 -22.35
CA LEU A 135 -0.37 -2.10 -22.27
C LEU A 135 -0.39 -3.08 -23.45
N ALA A 136 -1.56 -3.42 -23.99
CA ALA A 136 -1.68 -4.26 -25.18
C ALA A 136 -1.19 -3.53 -26.44
N LYS A 137 -1.60 -2.28 -26.66
CA LYS A 137 -1.15 -1.44 -27.78
C LYS A 137 0.36 -1.17 -27.75
N ALA A 138 0.92 -0.91 -26.56
CA ALA A 138 2.37 -0.76 -26.38
C ALA A 138 3.14 -2.06 -26.74
N ARG A 139 2.60 -3.23 -26.38
CA ARG A 139 3.19 -4.52 -26.77
C ARG A 139 3.13 -4.78 -28.27
N GLU A 140 2.07 -4.34 -28.96
CA GLU A 140 1.97 -4.44 -30.42
C GLU A 140 2.97 -3.52 -31.13
N LEU A 141 3.16 -2.29 -30.64
CA LEU A 141 4.16 -1.34 -31.16
C LEU A 141 5.60 -1.85 -30.96
N SER A 142 5.89 -2.39 -29.77
CA SER A 142 7.17 -3.03 -29.46
C SER A 142 7.40 -4.36 -30.20
N GLY A 143 6.32 -5.06 -30.60
CA GLY A 143 6.38 -6.36 -31.28
C GLY A 143 6.46 -6.30 -32.82
N SER A 144 6.08 -5.18 -33.44
CA SER A 144 5.87 -5.09 -34.90
C SER A 144 7.13 -4.80 -35.74
N GLN A 145 8.35 -4.84 -35.21
CA GLN A 145 9.58 -4.54 -35.98
C GLN A 145 10.68 -5.62 -35.94
N LEU A 146 10.33 -6.88 -35.68
CA LEU A 146 11.29 -8.01 -35.70
C LEU A 146 11.59 -8.61 -37.09
N GLN A 147 11.43 -7.85 -38.19
CA GLN A 147 11.88 -8.29 -39.54
C GLN A 147 12.86 -7.31 -40.20
N SER A 148 14.13 -7.44 -39.79
CA SER A 148 15.40 -7.35 -40.56
C SER A 148 15.84 -6.03 -41.24
N PRO A 149 17.16 -5.80 -41.54
CA PRO A 149 18.39 -6.41 -40.99
C PRO A 149 19.49 -5.40 -40.56
N VAL A 150 20.22 -5.77 -39.49
CA VAL A 150 21.68 -5.64 -39.22
C VAL A 150 22.49 -4.53 -39.94
N GLN A 151 23.02 -3.55 -39.18
CA GLN A 151 24.46 -3.28 -38.93
C GLN A 151 24.68 -2.00 -38.07
N PRO A 152 25.85 -1.85 -37.39
CA PRO A 152 25.93 -1.46 -35.98
C PRO A 152 26.68 -0.14 -35.70
N ALA A 153 26.78 0.21 -34.40
CA ALA A 153 27.49 1.31 -33.71
C ALA A 153 26.52 2.38 -33.17
N GLN A 154 26.60 2.88 -31.93
CA GLN A 154 27.71 3.01 -31.00
C GLN A 154 27.12 3.21 -29.59
N ALA A 155 27.35 2.28 -28.67
CA ALA A 155 26.98 2.45 -27.26
C ALA A 155 28.22 2.88 -26.49
N ASN A 156 28.23 4.15 -26.08
CA ASN A 156 29.15 4.67 -25.07
C ASN A 156 28.30 5.00 -23.84
N GLN A 157 28.15 4.05 -22.92
CA GLN A 157 27.77 4.35 -21.54
C GLN A 157 28.55 3.45 -20.59
N ALA A 158 29.43 4.10 -19.84
CA ALA A 158 30.17 3.54 -18.73
C ALA A 158 29.21 3.10 -17.60
N PRO A 159 29.43 1.93 -16.99
CA PRO A 159 28.71 1.55 -15.78
C PRO A 159 29.16 2.40 -14.59
N GLY A 160 28.21 3.08 -13.95
CA GLY A 160 28.41 3.81 -12.71
C GLY A 160 28.97 2.90 -11.62
N ALA A 161 30.10 3.34 -11.06
CA ALA A 161 30.83 2.66 -10.00
C ALA A 161 30.02 2.61 -8.69
N ALA A 162 29.87 1.40 -8.15
CA ALA A 162 29.72 1.21 -6.71
C ALA A 162 31.14 1.21 -6.09
N PRO A 163 31.34 1.81 -4.91
CA PRO A 163 32.67 2.08 -4.37
C PRO A 163 33.36 0.78 -3.96
N PHE A 164 34.40 0.41 -4.72
CA PHE A 164 35.31 -0.68 -4.37
C PHE A 164 36.31 -0.15 -3.32
N VAL A 165 35.92 -0.26 -2.04
CA VAL A 165 36.85 -0.01 -0.93
C VAL A 165 37.63 -1.30 -0.69
N GLY A 166 38.93 -1.27 -1.04
CA GLY A 166 39.91 -2.27 -0.63
C GLY A 166 40.50 -3.11 -1.76
N MET A 167 41.43 -2.53 -2.54
CA MET A 167 42.43 -3.33 -3.26
C MET A 167 43.82 -2.79 -2.97
N GLY A 168 44.65 -3.65 -2.41
CA GLY A 168 46.07 -3.43 -2.17
C GLY A 168 46.89 -3.48 -3.46
N ALA A 169 48.07 -2.86 -3.37
CA ALA A 169 49.08 -2.69 -4.40
C ALA A 169 49.40 -3.97 -5.19
N GLY A 170 49.49 -3.84 -6.53
CA GLY A 170 50.21 -4.84 -7.33
C GLY A 170 49.76 -5.14 -8.77
N MET A 171 48.93 -4.33 -9.45
CA MET A 171 48.53 -4.61 -10.83
C MET A 171 49.03 -3.54 -11.83
N PRO A 172 49.53 -3.94 -13.01
CA PRO A 172 49.99 -3.02 -14.06
C PRO A 172 48.82 -2.25 -14.68
N GLN A 173 49.13 -1.02 -15.09
CA GLN A 173 48.22 0.01 -15.57
C GLN A 173 47.45 -0.47 -16.82
N PHE A 174 46.13 -0.48 -16.71
CA PHE A 174 45.19 -0.92 -17.74
C PHE A 174 45.02 0.16 -18.81
N ASP A 175 45.23 -0.17 -20.09
CA ASP A 175 45.09 0.72 -21.23
C ASP A 175 43.71 0.53 -21.91
N PRO A 176 42.77 1.49 -21.82
CA PRO A 176 41.43 1.37 -22.38
C PRO A 176 41.35 1.51 -23.92
N SER A 177 42.47 1.79 -24.59
CA SER A 177 42.48 2.08 -26.04
C SER A 177 42.57 0.83 -26.95
N GLN A 178 42.78 -0.37 -26.39
CA GLN A 178 42.96 -1.61 -27.17
C GLN A 178 41.83 -2.64 -27.04
N MET A 179 40.68 -2.25 -26.48
CA MET A 179 39.59 -3.19 -26.21
C MET A 179 38.57 -3.26 -27.35
N ASP A 180 38.51 -4.42 -28.00
CA ASP A 180 37.54 -4.75 -29.04
C ASP A 180 36.12 -4.83 -28.44
N MET A 181 35.29 -3.82 -28.71
CA MET A 181 33.90 -3.67 -28.21
C MET A 181 33.02 -4.89 -28.52
N SER A 182 33.31 -5.62 -29.60
CA SER A 182 32.57 -6.83 -29.97
C SER A 182 32.84 -7.99 -28.99
N LYS A 183 34.10 -8.15 -28.56
CA LYS A 183 34.51 -9.15 -27.56
C LYS A 183 34.02 -8.79 -26.16
N MET A 184 33.99 -7.50 -25.81
CA MET A 184 33.47 -7.04 -24.52
C MET A 184 31.96 -7.31 -24.38
N MET A 185 31.18 -7.09 -25.45
CA MET A 185 29.74 -7.36 -25.46
C MET A 185 29.44 -8.87 -25.36
N GLN A 186 30.24 -9.70 -26.02
CA GLN A 186 30.12 -11.16 -25.95
C GLN A 186 30.55 -11.70 -24.57
N GLN A 187 31.56 -11.08 -23.96
CA GLN A 187 32.01 -11.41 -22.60
C GLN A 187 31.01 -10.95 -21.52
N MET A 188 30.19 -9.92 -21.79
CA MET A 188 29.06 -9.53 -20.94
C MET A 188 27.86 -10.48 -21.04
N ALA A 189 27.57 -11.02 -22.23
CA ALA A 189 26.49 -11.98 -22.44
C ALA A 189 26.75 -13.33 -21.72
N ASP A 190 28.02 -13.72 -21.59
CA ASP A 190 28.47 -14.94 -20.91
C ASP A 190 28.84 -14.73 -19.43
N MET A 191 28.50 -13.57 -18.86
CA MET A 191 28.72 -13.33 -17.42
C MET A 191 27.79 -14.21 -16.59
N PRO A 192 28.29 -14.76 -15.45
CA PRO A 192 27.46 -15.53 -14.55
C PRO A 192 26.31 -14.65 -14.03
N ILE A 193 25.12 -15.23 -13.89
CA ILE A 193 23.96 -14.53 -13.35
C ILE A 193 24.13 -14.40 -11.84
N HIS A 194 23.82 -13.22 -11.29
CA HIS A 194 23.88 -12.99 -9.84
C HIS A 194 22.97 -14.01 -9.11
N PRO A 195 23.44 -14.72 -8.06
CA PRO A 195 22.69 -15.80 -7.40
C PRO A 195 21.27 -15.41 -6.97
N ARG A 196 21.09 -14.16 -6.52
CA ARG A 196 19.77 -13.60 -6.14
C ARG A 196 18.72 -13.57 -7.25
N LEU A 197 19.15 -13.55 -8.52
CA LEU A 197 18.28 -13.59 -9.69
C LEU A 197 17.96 -15.04 -10.10
N ASP A 198 18.69 -16.04 -9.59
CA ASP A 198 18.38 -17.45 -9.79
C ASP A 198 17.17 -17.86 -8.92
N PRO A 199 16.12 -18.48 -9.49
CA PRO A 199 14.98 -19.00 -8.74
C PRO A 199 15.38 -20.00 -7.63
N ARG A 200 16.50 -20.71 -7.81
CA ARG A 200 17.02 -21.71 -6.85
C ARG A 200 17.61 -21.10 -5.60
N PHE A 201 17.91 -19.81 -5.59
CA PHE A 201 18.51 -19.18 -4.42
C PHE A 201 17.47 -18.92 -3.33
N TYR A 202 17.65 -19.55 -2.16
CA TYR A 202 16.83 -19.33 -0.97
C TYR A 202 17.59 -18.48 0.07
N PRO A 203 17.23 -17.20 0.27
CA PRO A 203 18.02 -16.25 1.07
C PRO A 203 17.74 -16.32 2.60
N TYR A 204 17.02 -17.32 3.08
CA TYR A 204 16.60 -17.41 4.48
C TYR A 204 17.29 -18.56 5.22
N ASN A 205 17.45 -18.39 6.54
CA ASN A 205 18.25 -19.28 7.39
C ASN A 205 17.56 -20.64 7.62
N THR A 206 16.23 -20.66 7.57
CA THR A 206 15.41 -21.82 7.91
C THR A 206 14.27 -22.00 6.91
N LYS A 207 13.88 -23.24 6.66
CA LYS A 207 12.74 -23.63 5.82
C LYS A 207 11.79 -24.49 6.65
N PRO A 208 10.82 -23.91 7.38
CA PRO A 208 9.93 -24.68 8.24
C PRO A 208 9.00 -25.54 7.35
N LYS A 209 9.04 -26.87 7.54
CA LYS A 209 8.27 -27.84 6.72
C LYS A 209 6.76 -27.54 6.69
N TYR A 210 6.21 -27.07 7.80
CA TYR A 210 4.78 -26.83 7.97
C TYR A 210 4.34 -25.38 7.74
N MET A 211 5.22 -24.51 7.23
CA MET A 211 4.94 -23.09 7.08
C MET A 211 3.70 -22.82 6.21
N LEU A 212 3.55 -23.54 5.09
CA LEU A 212 2.38 -23.36 4.21
C LEU A 212 1.07 -23.71 4.92
N LEU A 213 1.05 -24.77 5.71
CA LEU A 213 -0.14 -25.19 6.45
C LEU A 213 -0.45 -24.20 7.57
N MET A 214 0.56 -23.76 8.33
CA MET A 214 0.39 -22.73 9.36
C MET A 214 -0.20 -21.44 8.78
N LYS A 215 0.29 -20.98 7.63
CA LYS A 215 -0.27 -19.77 6.97
C LYS A 215 -1.75 -19.91 6.65
N LYS A 216 -2.18 -21.06 6.11
CA LYS A 216 -3.59 -21.32 5.79
C LYS A 216 -4.45 -21.35 7.05
N VAL A 217 -3.98 -22.01 8.11
CA VAL A 217 -4.69 -22.08 9.39
C VAL A 217 -4.82 -20.67 10.01
N VAL A 218 -3.72 -19.91 10.07
CA VAL A 218 -3.74 -18.54 10.61
C VAL A 218 -4.66 -17.64 9.79
N ALA A 219 -4.57 -17.67 8.46
CA ALA A 219 -5.45 -16.89 7.58
C ALA A 219 -6.93 -17.25 7.81
N GLY A 220 -7.25 -18.55 7.89
CA GLY A 220 -8.60 -19.03 8.18
C GLY A 220 -9.14 -18.52 9.52
N PHE A 221 -8.32 -18.60 10.57
CA PHE A 221 -8.69 -18.07 11.89
C PHE A 221 -8.90 -16.56 11.90
N VAL A 222 -8.04 -15.79 11.22
CA VAL A 222 -8.15 -14.33 11.14
C VAL A 222 -9.39 -13.92 10.35
N ILE A 223 -9.68 -14.55 9.22
CA ILE A 223 -10.88 -14.30 8.42
C ILE A 223 -12.14 -14.65 9.22
N PHE A 224 -12.13 -15.78 9.93
CA PHE A 224 -13.25 -16.20 10.76
C PHE A 224 -13.49 -15.22 11.93
N ALA A 225 -12.42 -14.79 12.60
CA ALA A 225 -12.49 -13.77 13.64
C ALA A 225 -13.05 -12.45 13.10
N ALA A 226 -12.55 -11.98 11.96
CA ALA A 226 -13.05 -10.78 11.29
C ALA A 226 -14.55 -10.86 10.97
N ALA A 227 -15.00 -11.99 10.39
CA ALA A 227 -16.41 -12.21 10.07
C ALA A 227 -17.30 -12.19 11.32
N LEU A 228 -16.85 -12.78 12.44
CA LEU A 228 -17.59 -12.74 13.71
C LEU A 228 -17.66 -11.32 14.29
N LEU A 229 -16.58 -10.55 14.21
CA LEU A 229 -16.60 -9.14 14.64
C LEU A 229 -17.58 -8.32 13.81
N VAL A 230 -17.59 -8.50 12.48
CA VAL A 230 -18.56 -7.86 11.58
C VAL A 230 -19.99 -8.27 11.96
N LEU A 231 -20.22 -9.56 12.25
CA LEU A 231 -21.53 -10.05 12.67
C LEU A 231 -21.98 -9.38 13.97
N VAL A 232 -21.12 -9.29 14.99
CA VAL A 232 -21.46 -8.63 16.27
C VAL A 232 -21.84 -7.16 16.04
N TRP A 233 -21.07 -6.45 15.20
CA TRP A 233 -21.38 -5.06 14.86
C TRP A 233 -22.67 -4.92 14.06
N ALA A 234 -22.91 -5.81 13.09
CA ALA A 234 -24.17 -5.83 12.34
C ALA A 234 -25.36 -6.07 13.28
N LEU A 235 -25.26 -7.05 14.17
CA LEU A 235 -26.30 -7.33 15.17
C LEU A 235 -26.52 -6.11 16.08
N GLY A 236 -25.46 -5.46 16.57
CA GLY A 236 -25.58 -4.27 17.43
C GLY A 236 -26.23 -3.06 16.76
N ASN A 237 -25.98 -2.86 15.46
CA ASN A 237 -26.51 -1.72 14.69
C ASN A 237 -27.92 -1.96 14.12
N PHE A 238 -28.23 -3.20 13.70
CA PHE A 238 -29.46 -3.51 12.97
C PHE A 238 -30.53 -4.20 13.82
N LEU A 239 -30.20 -4.74 15.00
CA LEU A 239 -31.20 -5.27 15.93
C LEU A 239 -31.53 -4.24 17.02
N PRO A 240 -32.59 -3.43 16.85
CA PRO A 240 -33.01 -2.52 17.91
C PRO A 240 -33.50 -3.33 19.12
N ILE A 241 -33.16 -2.89 20.32
CA ILE A 241 -33.74 -3.38 21.56
C ILE A 241 -34.86 -2.43 21.93
N THR A 242 -36.09 -2.95 21.97
CA THR A 242 -37.26 -2.18 22.37
C THR A 242 -37.59 -2.53 23.82
N VAL A 243 -37.67 -1.53 24.70
CA VAL A 243 -38.08 -1.72 26.09
C VAL A 243 -39.32 -0.90 26.41
N TYR A 244 -40.18 -1.45 27.27
CA TYR A 244 -41.46 -0.88 27.70
C TYR A 244 -41.45 -0.72 29.22
N PRO A 245 -40.92 0.39 29.76
CA PRO A 245 -40.94 0.65 31.21
C PRO A 245 -42.36 0.95 31.69
N GLU A 246 -42.69 0.51 32.90
CA GLU A 246 -44.03 0.62 33.50
C GLU A 246 -44.41 2.07 33.85
N GLY A 247 -43.42 2.89 34.23
CA GLY A 247 -43.65 4.27 34.70
C GLY A 247 -44.13 5.25 33.61
N GLY A 248 -43.98 4.92 32.33
CA GLY A 248 -44.06 5.91 31.27
C GLY A 248 -42.94 6.95 31.40
N PHE A 249 -42.55 7.57 30.29
CA PHE A 249 -41.51 8.58 30.29
C PHE A 249 -41.76 9.55 29.14
N TRP A 250 -41.14 10.72 29.23
CA TRP A 250 -41.14 11.69 28.15
C TRP A 250 -39.71 11.90 27.67
N THR A 251 -39.56 12.09 26.37
CA THR A 251 -38.27 12.42 25.75
C THR A 251 -38.23 13.87 25.32
N TRP A 252 -37.16 14.55 25.68
CA TRP A 252 -36.91 15.93 25.31
C TRP A 252 -35.89 16.01 24.17
N HIS A 253 -36.30 16.54 23.02
CA HIS A 253 -35.44 16.69 21.85
C HIS A 253 -35.05 18.17 21.65
N ASN A 254 -33.75 18.45 21.70
CA ASN A 254 -33.16 19.68 21.16
C ASN A 254 -32.34 19.32 19.90
N GLU A 255 -31.95 20.30 19.08
CA GLU A 255 -31.25 20.17 17.78
C GLU A 255 -30.03 19.22 17.79
N SER A 256 -29.49 18.85 18.96
CA SER A 256 -28.34 17.96 19.11
C SER A 256 -28.47 16.86 20.18
N LYS A 257 -29.51 16.84 21.02
CA LYS A 257 -29.60 15.92 22.18
C LYS A 257 -31.02 15.49 22.51
N ALA A 258 -31.18 14.21 22.84
CA ALA A 258 -32.41 13.64 23.41
C ALA A 258 -32.17 13.28 24.88
N TRP A 259 -33.10 13.65 25.76
CA TRP A 259 -33.04 13.34 27.20
C TRP A 259 -34.31 12.63 27.68
N ILE A 260 -34.19 11.71 28.63
CA ILE A 260 -35.30 11.00 29.26
C ILE A 260 -35.66 11.71 30.56
N GLY A 261 -36.93 12.10 30.68
CA GLY A 261 -37.53 12.56 31.93
C GLY A 261 -38.30 11.44 32.63
N GLY A 262 -38.39 11.53 33.96
CA GLY A 262 -39.09 10.51 34.76
C GLY A 262 -40.61 10.49 34.54
N PRO A 263 -41.30 9.51 35.14
CA PRO A 263 -42.77 9.40 35.10
C PRO A 263 -43.45 10.68 35.64
N GLY A 264 -44.53 11.11 34.99
CA GLY A 264 -45.32 12.29 35.39
C GLY A 264 -45.65 13.26 34.24
N GLN A 265 -46.38 14.35 34.56
CA GLN A 265 -46.64 15.43 33.61
C GLN A 265 -45.32 16.13 33.23
N PRO A 266 -45.10 16.42 31.93
CA PRO A 266 -43.94 17.19 31.51
C PRO A 266 -44.00 18.61 32.13
N PRO A 267 -42.85 19.25 32.41
CA PRO A 267 -42.81 20.59 32.97
C PRO A 267 -43.58 21.60 32.10
N SER A 268 -44.44 22.41 32.73
CA SER A 268 -45.42 23.28 32.06
C SER A 268 -44.82 24.42 31.22
N GLU A 269 -43.52 24.71 31.33
CA GLU A 269 -42.86 25.84 30.65
C GLU A 269 -42.13 25.46 29.35
N ALA A 270 -42.11 24.20 28.93
CA ALA A 270 -41.35 23.76 27.76
C ALA A 270 -42.04 24.08 26.41
N GLY A 271 -42.73 25.23 26.31
CA GLY A 271 -43.70 25.62 25.28
C GLY A 271 -43.27 25.68 23.80
N LYS A 272 -42.12 25.14 23.39
CA LYS A 272 -41.70 24.97 21.98
C LYS A 272 -40.83 23.74 21.73
N LEU A 273 -41.12 22.62 22.39
CA LEU A 273 -40.30 21.42 22.30
C LEU A 273 -41.07 20.29 21.66
N GLY A 274 -40.46 19.58 20.71
CA GLY A 274 -41.06 18.41 20.08
C GLY A 274 -41.17 17.29 21.11
N TYR A 275 -42.39 17.05 21.59
CA TYR A 275 -42.67 16.03 22.59
C TYR A 275 -43.18 14.78 21.91
N ASP A 276 -42.48 13.68 22.12
CA ASP A 276 -43.02 12.35 21.87
C ASP A 276 -43.20 11.66 23.23
N PHE A 277 -44.46 11.52 23.64
CA PHE A 277 -44.87 10.64 24.73
C PHE A 277 -44.92 9.22 24.15
N LEU A 278 -43.76 8.61 23.94
CA LEU A 278 -43.67 7.26 23.41
C LEU A 278 -43.26 6.28 24.51
N THR A 279 -44.10 5.28 24.72
CA THR A 279 -44.01 4.22 25.73
C THR A 279 -42.95 3.16 25.44
N SER A 280 -42.11 3.38 24.43
CA SER A 280 -41.08 2.42 24.02
C SER A 280 -39.77 3.11 23.68
N LEU A 281 -38.68 2.67 24.31
CA LEU A 281 -37.33 3.12 23.97
C LEU A 281 -36.71 2.13 22.97
N MET A 282 -36.33 2.59 21.79
CA MET A 282 -35.53 1.82 20.84
C MET A 282 -34.05 2.15 21.02
N TYR A 283 -33.25 1.15 21.40
CA TYR A 283 -31.82 1.30 21.59
C TYR A 283 -31.03 0.47 20.59
N LYS A 284 -29.98 1.07 20.02
CA LYS A 284 -29.00 0.41 19.14
C LYS A 284 -27.63 0.52 19.78
N PHE A 285 -26.90 -0.59 19.79
CA PHE A 285 -25.51 -0.58 20.19
C PHE A 285 -24.66 -0.09 19.02
N GLY A 286 -24.59 1.23 18.91
CA GLY A 286 -23.81 1.92 17.91
C GLY A 286 -22.71 2.75 18.58
N VAL A 287 -21.48 2.27 18.40
CA VAL A 287 -20.24 3.05 18.42
C VAL A 287 -19.73 3.59 19.78
N ALA A 288 -18.42 3.45 20.01
CA ALA A 288 -17.71 4.37 20.88
C ALA A 288 -18.01 5.82 20.44
N PRO A 289 -18.30 6.74 21.37
CA PRO A 289 -18.70 8.11 21.02
C PRO A 289 -17.68 8.75 20.06
N GLY A 290 -18.16 9.23 18.90
CA GLY A 290 -17.35 9.94 17.90
C GLY A 290 -16.86 9.14 16.69
N THR A 291 -17.13 7.84 16.58
CA THR A 291 -16.82 7.08 15.35
C THR A 291 -18.07 6.84 14.48
N PRO A 292 -17.98 6.88 13.13
CA PRO A 292 -19.13 6.55 12.29
C PRO A 292 -19.53 5.07 12.50
N PRO A 293 -20.83 4.72 12.60
CA PRO A 293 -21.26 3.33 12.81
C PRO A 293 -20.74 2.34 11.79
N LEU A 294 -20.58 2.80 10.54
CA LEU A 294 -20.04 2.01 9.44
C LEU A 294 -18.54 1.74 9.59
N PHE A 295 -17.79 2.66 10.22
CA PHE A 295 -16.34 2.50 10.37
C PHE A 295 -15.99 1.25 11.20
N ASN A 296 -16.75 0.98 12.26
CA ASN A 296 -16.56 -0.21 13.09
C ASN A 296 -16.94 -1.52 12.40
N ILE A 297 -17.76 -1.47 11.33
CA ILE A 297 -18.08 -2.63 10.49
C ILE A 297 -16.93 -2.90 9.50
N PHE A 298 -16.32 -1.86 8.95
CA PHE A 298 -15.24 -2.02 7.97
C PHE A 298 -13.88 -2.36 8.60
N MET A 299 -13.58 -1.81 9.77
CA MET A 299 -12.26 -1.99 10.39
C MET A 299 -11.86 -3.45 10.66
N PRO A 300 -12.76 -4.35 11.12
CA PRO A 300 -12.46 -5.77 11.25
C PRO A 300 -12.18 -6.49 9.92
N ILE A 301 -12.66 -5.97 8.78
CA ILE A 301 -12.50 -6.59 7.45
C ILE A 301 -11.06 -6.44 6.95
N LEU A 302 -10.42 -5.29 7.24
CA LEU A 302 -9.06 -4.98 6.79
C LEU A 302 -8.01 -6.04 7.15
N PRO A 303 -7.87 -6.51 8.41
CA PRO A 303 -6.91 -7.56 8.73
C PRO A 303 -7.22 -8.88 8.01
N GLY A 304 -8.50 -9.20 7.78
CA GLY A 304 -8.91 -10.37 7.01
C GLY A 304 -8.48 -10.31 5.55
N LEU A 305 -8.71 -9.17 4.88
CA LEU A 305 -8.30 -8.96 3.49
C LEU A 305 -6.79 -8.90 3.33
N PHE A 306 -6.12 -8.12 4.17
CA PHE A 306 -4.69 -7.86 4.04
C PHE A 306 -3.86 -9.11 4.33
N LEU A 307 -4.16 -9.80 5.43
CA LEU A 307 -3.47 -11.02 5.82
C LEU A 307 -3.92 -12.22 4.97
N GLY A 308 -5.19 -12.25 4.55
CA GLY A 308 -5.69 -13.23 3.58
C GLY A 308 -4.96 -13.13 2.25
N TYR A 309 -4.85 -11.94 1.67
CA TYR A 309 -4.09 -11.71 0.43
C TYR A 309 -2.61 -12.06 0.59
N GLU A 310 -1.99 -11.67 1.71
CA GLU A 310 -0.58 -11.94 1.90
C GLU A 310 -0.27 -13.44 2.09
N LEU A 311 -1.10 -14.17 2.85
CA LEU A 311 -0.85 -15.57 3.19
C LEU A 311 -1.41 -16.57 2.18
N LEU A 312 -2.52 -16.25 1.51
CA LEU A 312 -3.20 -17.14 0.56
C LEU A 312 -3.02 -16.71 -0.90
N GLY A 313 -2.59 -15.47 -1.17
CA GLY A 313 -2.41 -14.96 -2.52
C GLY A 313 -1.31 -15.71 -3.29
N ALA A 314 -1.55 -15.88 -4.59
CA ALA A 314 -0.57 -16.50 -5.50
C ALA A 314 0.73 -15.69 -5.50
N LYS A 315 1.85 -16.35 -5.17
CA LYS A 315 3.18 -15.73 -5.21
C LYS A 315 3.85 -16.05 -6.55
N LYS A 316 4.63 -15.08 -7.04
CA LYS A 316 5.41 -15.23 -8.28
C LYS A 316 6.49 -16.30 -8.18
N PHE A 317 7.05 -16.52 -6.98
CA PHE A 317 8.06 -17.54 -6.72
C PHE A 317 7.60 -18.48 -5.60
N ARG A 318 7.86 -19.80 -5.70
CA ARG A 318 7.47 -20.75 -4.66
C ARG A 318 8.23 -20.52 -3.35
N ARG A 319 9.45 -19.98 -3.39
CA ARG A 319 10.21 -19.60 -2.20
C ARG A 319 9.48 -18.59 -1.30
N ASP A 320 8.65 -17.72 -1.88
CA ASP A 320 7.88 -16.72 -1.13
C ASP A 320 6.71 -17.35 -0.35
N ASN A 321 6.31 -18.58 -0.69
CA ASN A 321 5.30 -19.32 0.08
C ASN A 321 5.82 -19.71 1.48
N TYR A 322 7.13 -19.68 1.71
CA TYR A 322 7.74 -19.97 3.01
C TYR A 322 8.00 -18.71 3.85
N THR A 323 7.77 -17.51 3.31
CA THR A 323 8.22 -16.25 3.94
C THR A 323 7.03 -15.33 4.18
N VAL A 324 7.13 -14.44 5.16
CA VAL A 324 6.04 -13.52 5.48
C VAL A 324 6.63 -12.15 5.78
N ARG A 325 5.97 -11.08 5.34
CA ARG A 325 6.37 -9.72 5.67
C ARG A 325 5.92 -9.45 7.11
N ILE A 326 6.89 -9.38 8.02
CA ILE A 326 6.65 -9.18 9.45
C ILE A 326 5.77 -7.96 9.71
N LEU A 327 6.02 -6.85 9.00
CA LEU A 327 5.24 -5.61 9.14
C LEU A 327 3.75 -5.87 8.91
N SER A 328 3.41 -6.63 7.87
CA SER A 328 2.03 -6.88 7.50
C SER A 328 1.29 -7.72 8.54
N VAL A 329 1.98 -8.72 9.08
CA VAL A 329 1.46 -9.61 10.13
C VAL A 329 1.23 -8.83 11.41
N VAL A 330 2.20 -8.02 11.82
CA VAL A 330 2.10 -7.16 13.02
C VAL A 330 0.98 -6.15 12.86
N LEU A 331 0.89 -5.46 11.72
CA LEU A 331 -0.18 -4.49 11.46
C LEU A 331 -1.56 -5.15 11.53
N SER A 332 -1.71 -6.33 10.92
CA SER A 332 -2.97 -7.08 10.98
C SER A 332 -3.33 -7.52 12.39
N ALA A 333 -2.34 -7.95 13.20
CA ALA A 333 -2.55 -8.31 14.59
C ALA A 333 -3.01 -7.10 15.42
N VAL A 334 -2.40 -5.93 15.22
CA VAL A 334 -2.79 -4.68 15.89
C VAL A 334 -4.20 -4.26 15.50
N LEU A 335 -4.53 -4.28 14.21
CA LEU A 335 -5.87 -3.92 13.72
C LEU A 335 -6.94 -4.88 14.24
N LEU A 336 -6.66 -6.18 14.23
CA LEU A 336 -7.59 -7.19 14.76
C LEU A 336 -7.77 -7.05 16.28
N ALA A 337 -6.69 -6.82 17.02
CA ALA A 337 -6.75 -6.58 18.46
C ALA A 337 -7.54 -5.33 18.79
N TRP A 338 -7.29 -4.23 18.07
CA TRP A 338 -8.03 -2.98 18.24
C TRP A 338 -9.53 -3.18 17.94
N ALA A 339 -9.86 -3.82 16.82
CA ALA A 339 -11.24 -4.16 16.47
C ALA A 339 -11.91 -5.03 17.54
N ALA A 340 -11.22 -6.03 18.09
CA ALA A 340 -11.75 -6.85 19.17
C ALA A 340 -12.01 -6.05 20.46
N LEU A 341 -11.11 -5.11 20.80
CA LEU A 341 -11.27 -4.24 21.98
C LEU A 341 -12.48 -3.30 21.88
N THR A 342 -12.91 -2.92 20.67
CA THR A 342 -14.10 -2.07 20.49
C THR A 342 -15.41 -2.73 20.96
N ILE A 343 -15.42 -4.06 21.16
CA ILE A 343 -16.58 -4.82 21.66
C ILE A 343 -16.59 -4.89 23.19
N VAL A 344 -15.47 -4.63 23.88
CA VAL A 344 -15.39 -4.69 25.35
C VAL A 344 -16.47 -3.84 26.06
N PRO A 345 -16.82 -2.63 25.60
CA PRO A 345 -17.95 -1.86 26.13
C PRO A 345 -19.29 -2.60 26.17
N LEU A 346 -19.54 -3.55 25.27
CA LEU A 346 -20.76 -4.37 25.26
C LEU A 346 -20.81 -5.40 26.38
N LEU A 347 -19.63 -5.80 26.87
CA LEU A 347 -19.46 -6.85 27.86
C LEU A 347 -19.45 -6.30 29.29
N ILE A 348 -19.03 -5.04 29.47
CA ILE A 348 -18.92 -4.39 30.76
C ILE A 348 -20.29 -3.81 31.17
N PRO A 349 -20.92 -4.30 32.26
CA PRO A 349 -22.24 -3.83 32.68
C PRO A 349 -22.29 -2.33 32.97
N SER A 350 -21.21 -1.76 33.53
CA SER A 350 -21.14 -0.34 33.87
C SER A 350 -21.12 0.57 32.63
N THR A 351 -20.74 0.08 31.45
CA THR A 351 -20.79 0.87 30.22
C THR A 351 -22.23 1.10 29.77
N LEU A 352 -23.09 0.07 29.86
CA LEU A 352 -24.53 0.23 29.64
C LEU A 352 -25.11 1.21 30.67
N ASP A 353 -24.73 1.06 31.94
CA ASP A 353 -25.23 1.93 33.02
C ASP A 353 -24.85 3.38 32.77
N ASN A 354 -23.58 3.66 32.45
CA ASN A 354 -23.10 5.00 32.15
C ASN A 354 -23.78 5.59 30.91
N LEU A 355 -24.03 4.76 29.90
CA LEU A 355 -24.67 5.21 28.67
C LEU A 355 -26.14 5.56 28.90
N ILE A 356 -26.90 4.70 29.57
CA ILE A 356 -28.32 4.95 29.89
C ILE A 356 -28.46 6.09 30.90
N ASN A 357 -27.59 6.16 31.91
CA ASN A 357 -27.57 7.28 32.86
C ASN A 357 -27.22 8.60 32.16
N GLY A 358 -26.41 8.57 31.10
CA GLY A 358 -26.13 9.73 30.25
C GLY A 358 -27.31 10.22 29.42
N LEU A 359 -28.33 9.38 29.20
CA LEU A 359 -29.60 9.77 28.57
C LEU A 359 -30.57 10.43 29.57
N GLY A 360 -30.36 10.22 30.87
CA GLY A 360 -31.15 10.87 31.92
C GLY A 360 -30.81 12.37 32.04
N MET A 361 -31.83 13.20 32.30
CA MET A 361 -31.59 14.63 32.54
C MET A 361 -30.58 14.87 33.68
N SER A 362 -29.65 15.81 33.46
CA SER A 362 -28.68 16.22 34.47
C SER A 362 -29.37 16.73 35.74
N LYS A 363 -28.74 16.49 36.90
CA LYS A 363 -29.20 17.00 38.20
C LYS A 363 -29.29 18.53 38.23
N ASP A 364 -28.48 19.21 37.42
CA ASP A 364 -28.42 20.67 37.33
C ASP A 364 -29.41 21.26 36.30
N GLY A 365 -30.24 20.40 35.68
CA GLY A 365 -31.16 20.77 34.61
C GLY A 365 -30.45 21.14 33.31
N VAL A 366 -31.22 21.67 32.36
CA VAL A 366 -30.68 22.14 31.07
C VAL A 366 -30.81 23.65 30.99
N ASN A 367 -29.70 24.34 30.68
CA ASN A 367 -29.60 25.80 30.58
C ASN A 367 -30.18 26.58 31.79
N GLY A 368 -29.59 26.40 32.98
CA GLY A 368 -29.78 27.36 34.08
C GLY A 368 -31.11 27.26 34.83
N GLY A 369 -31.66 26.06 35.02
CA GLY A 369 -32.60 25.78 36.10
C GLY A 369 -34.10 25.67 35.74
N THR A 370 -34.48 25.66 34.46
CA THR A 370 -35.91 25.64 34.08
C THR A 370 -36.54 24.25 34.02
N VAL A 371 -35.74 23.17 34.01
CA VAL A 371 -36.26 21.79 34.01
C VAL A 371 -35.44 20.93 34.96
N MET A 372 -36.04 20.53 36.09
CA MET A 372 -35.43 19.61 37.05
C MET A 372 -35.87 18.17 36.78
N PRO A 373 -34.97 17.17 36.94
CA PRO A 373 -35.33 15.77 36.81
C PRO A 373 -36.33 15.35 37.89
N SER A 374 -37.31 14.52 37.52
CA SER A 374 -38.23 13.89 38.48
C SER A 374 -37.46 13.08 39.53
N PRO A 375 -37.88 13.07 40.81
CA PRO A 375 -37.29 12.21 41.86
C PRO A 375 -37.33 10.72 41.51
N GLU A 376 -38.21 10.32 40.60
CA GLU A 376 -38.38 8.93 40.15
C GLU A 376 -37.50 8.56 38.95
N LEU A 377 -36.81 9.54 38.34
CA LEU A 377 -35.91 9.31 37.20
C LEU A 377 -34.85 8.22 37.47
N PRO A 378 -34.16 8.18 38.63
CA PRO A 378 -33.19 7.11 38.90
C PRO A 378 -33.83 5.72 38.95
N LYS A 379 -35.08 5.61 39.42
CA LYS A 379 -35.80 4.33 39.44
C LYS A 379 -36.14 3.88 38.02
N LEU A 380 -36.64 4.80 37.20
CA LEU A 380 -36.94 4.55 35.78
C LEU A 380 -35.70 4.15 34.99
N LEU A 381 -34.57 4.85 35.16
CA LEU A 381 -33.32 4.50 34.46
C LEU A 381 -32.81 3.11 34.85
N ASN A 382 -32.89 2.75 36.13
CA ASN A 382 -32.56 1.41 36.62
C ASN A 382 -33.52 0.34 36.05
N GLU A 383 -34.80 0.66 35.93
CA GLU A 383 -35.79 -0.21 35.29
C GLU A 383 -35.44 -0.44 33.81
N ILE A 384 -35.17 0.63 33.05
CA ILE A 384 -34.74 0.56 31.65
C ILE A 384 -33.48 -0.31 31.50
N ILE A 385 -32.46 -0.09 32.35
CA ILE A 385 -31.24 -0.91 32.36
C ILE A 385 -31.59 -2.38 32.60
N SER A 386 -32.47 -2.68 33.55
CA SER A 386 -32.88 -4.06 33.86
C SER A 386 -33.62 -4.72 32.71
N LEU A 387 -34.51 -4.00 32.01
CA LEU A 387 -35.25 -4.47 30.85
C LEU A 387 -34.32 -4.72 29.65
N ILE A 388 -33.34 -3.83 29.41
CA ILE A 388 -32.33 -4.03 28.36
C ILE A 388 -31.51 -5.29 28.68
N ARG A 389 -31.02 -5.43 29.92
CA ARG A 389 -30.23 -6.61 30.36
C ARG A 389 -31.03 -7.91 30.29
N GLY A 390 -32.31 -7.86 30.61
CA GLY A 390 -33.23 -8.99 30.55
C GLY A 390 -33.65 -9.37 29.12
N SER A 391 -33.45 -8.48 28.14
CA SER A 391 -33.87 -8.74 26.76
C SER A 391 -33.05 -9.88 26.12
N ALA A 392 -33.75 -10.80 25.44
CA ALA A 392 -33.10 -11.89 24.70
C ALA A 392 -32.12 -11.38 23.63
N ARG A 393 -32.41 -10.21 23.05
CA ARG A 393 -31.56 -9.53 22.06
C ARG A 393 -30.22 -9.09 22.66
N TYR A 394 -30.23 -8.46 23.84
CA TYR A 394 -29.00 -8.08 24.53
C TYR A 394 -28.20 -9.30 24.99
N GLN A 395 -28.88 -10.34 25.50
CA GLN A 395 -28.21 -11.58 25.90
C GLN A 395 -27.54 -12.27 24.71
N ALA A 396 -28.22 -12.36 23.57
CA ALA A 396 -27.64 -12.87 22.34
C ALA A 396 -26.41 -12.05 21.91
N LEU A 397 -26.54 -10.71 21.87
CA LEU A 397 -25.43 -9.83 21.52
C LEU A 397 -24.22 -10.05 22.44
N ARG A 398 -24.44 -10.13 23.76
CA ARG A 398 -23.39 -10.39 24.75
C ARG A 398 -22.71 -11.74 24.53
N ILE A 399 -23.46 -12.81 24.25
CA ILE A 399 -22.91 -14.14 23.96
C ILE A 399 -22.04 -14.11 22.70
N PHE A 400 -22.55 -13.54 21.60
CA PHE A 400 -21.78 -13.40 20.36
C PHE A 400 -20.53 -12.52 20.56
N SER A 401 -20.61 -11.47 21.37
CA SER A 401 -19.47 -10.64 21.74
C SER A 401 -18.39 -11.41 22.50
N ILE A 402 -18.75 -12.28 23.45
CA ILE A 402 -17.78 -13.12 24.19
C ILE A 402 -17.10 -14.11 23.24
N VAL A 403 -17.87 -14.76 22.37
CA VAL A 403 -17.35 -15.72 21.39
C VAL A 403 -16.40 -15.04 20.41
N ALA A 404 -16.81 -13.90 19.85
CA ALA A 404 -16.00 -13.11 18.93
C ALA A 404 -14.69 -12.64 19.60
N LEU A 405 -14.75 -12.08 20.81
CA LEU A 405 -13.57 -11.64 21.55
C LEU A 405 -12.58 -12.79 21.79
N SER A 406 -13.08 -13.95 22.20
CA SER A 406 -12.27 -15.13 22.49
C SER A 406 -11.53 -15.63 21.24
N ILE A 407 -12.26 -15.72 20.12
CA ILE A 407 -11.70 -16.17 18.84
C ILE A 407 -10.72 -15.14 18.28
N SER A 408 -11.02 -13.85 18.37
CA SER A 408 -10.10 -12.78 17.97
C SER A 408 -8.81 -12.80 18.78
N LEU A 409 -8.87 -13.05 20.10
CA LEU A 409 -7.68 -13.15 20.94
C LEU A 409 -6.80 -14.33 20.53
N VAL A 410 -7.40 -15.49 20.27
CA VAL A 410 -6.67 -16.65 19.74
C VAL A 410 -6.06 -16.35 18.36
N ALA A 411 -6.81 -15.70 17.47
CA ALA A 411 -6.31 -15.32 16.15
C ALA A 411 -5.12 -14.34 16.23
N VAL A 412 -5.15 -13.37 17.15
CA VAL A 412 -4.03 -12.45 17.41
C VAL A 412 -2.80 -13.22 17.90
N LEU A 413 -2.96 -14.14 18.85
CA LEU A 413 -1.86 -14.96 19.36
C LEU A 413 -1.23 -15.84 18.27
N LEU A 414 -2.05 -16.49 17.45
CA LEU A 414 -1.59 -17.28 16.30
C LEU A 414 -0.85 -16.42 15.27
N THR A 415 -1.34 -15.21 15.03
CA THR A 415 -0.71 -14.23 14.12
C THR A 415 0.66 -13.79 14.66
N LEU A 416 0.78 -13.54 15.97
CA LEU A 416 2.06 -13.22 16.60
C LEU A 416 3.02 -14.41 16.62
N ALA A 417 2.53 -15.63 16.82
CA ALA A 417 3.34 -16.85 16.72
C ALA A 417 3.94 -16.99 15.31
N LEU A 418 3.19 -16.63 14.26
CA LEU A 418 3.67 -16.65 12.89
C LEU A 418 4.83 -15.66 12.66
N CYS A 419 4.91 -14.54 13.38
CA CYS A 419 6.09 -13.66 13.36
C CYS A 419 7.34 -14.32 13.95
N ILE A 420 7.20 -15.17 14.97
CA ILE A 420 8.30 -15.87 15.62
C ILE A 420 8.82 -16.99 14.70
N TYR A 421 7.92 -17.72 14.05
CA TYR A 421 8.27 -18.80 13.13
C TYR A 421 8.66 -18.34 11.73
N ALA A 422 8.39 -17.08 11.37
CA ALA A 422 8.77 -16.53 10.07
C ALA A 422 10.29 -16.59 9.89
N PRO A 423 10.78 -17.19 8.79
CA PRO A 423 12.22 -17.33 8.58
C PRO A 423 12.85 -15.95 8.36
N ARG A 424 13.95 -15.69 9.07
CA ARG A 424 14.71 -14.44 8.95
C ARG A 424 15.64 -14.50 7.72
N LEU A 425 16.08 -13.33 7.28
CA LEU A 425 17.07 -13.19 6.20
C LEU A 425 18.45 -13.64 6.70
N ASP A 426 19.10 -14.51 5.94
CA ASP A 426 20.42 -15.03 6.27
C ASP A 426 21.48 -14.11 5.68
N ARG A 427 21.98 -13.19 6.51
CA ARG A 427 23.02 -12.24 6.10
C ARG A 427 24.31 -12.96 5.70
N GLN A 428 24.66 -14.08 6.35
CA GLN A 428 25.88 -14.81 6.04
C GLN A 428 25.75 -15.52 4.70
N LYS A 429 24.59 -16.13 4.41
CA LYS A 429 24.32 -16.74 3.10
C LYS A 429 24.30 -15.71 1.97
N LEU A 430 23.78 -14.51 2.23
CA LEU A 430 23.81 -13.40 1.26
C LEU A 430 25.24 -12.90 0.98
N VAL A 431 26.06 -12.75 2.02
CA VAL A 431 27.47 -12.36 1.87
C VAL A 431 28.23 -13.43 1.10
N ARG A 432 28.08 -14.71 1.47
CA ARG A 432 28.68 -15.84 0.74
C ARG A 432 28.24 -15.89 -0.72
N ALA A 433 26.96 -15.64 -1.02
CA ALA A 433 26.46 -15.58 -2.39
C ALA A 433 27.11 -14.44 -3.20
N ASN A 434 27.32 -13.27 -2.59
CA ASN A 434 28.00 -12.16 -3.25
C ASN A 434 29.49 -12.43 -3.44
N GLU A 435 30.16 -13.06 -2.48
CA GLU A 435 31.57 -13.47 -2.59
C GLU A 435 31.77 -14.51 -3.69
N GLU A 436 30.90 -15.54 -3.75
CA GLU A 436 30.93 -16.56 -4.80
C GLU A 436 30.65 -15.97 -6.19
N TYR A 437 29.75 -14.99 -6.27
CA TYR A 437 29.52 -14.24 -7.50
C TYR A 437 30.77 -13.44 -7.93
N GLN A 438 31.42 -12.74 -7.00
CA GLN A 438 32.66 -12.00 -7.31
C GLN A 438 33.78 -12.92 -7.78
N LYS A 439 33.94 -14.10 -7.15
CA LYS A 439 34.89 -15.13 -7.60
C LYS A 439 34.56 -15.64 -9.01
N ALA A 440 33.29 -15.92 -9.29
CA ALA A 440 32.85 -16.38 -10.61
C ALA A 440 33.10 -15.34 -11.70
N VAL A 441 32.84 -14.06 -11.41
CA VAL A 441 33.11 -12.94 -12.31
C VAL A 441 34.62 -12.76 -12.53
N MET A 442 35.43 -12.77 -11.47
CA MET A 442 36.91 -12.68 -11.60
C MET A 442 37.50 -13.85 -12.39
N ALA A 443 37.04 -15.08 -12.12
CA ALA A 443 37.48 -16.26 -12.86
C ALA A 443 37.14 -16.15 -14.34
N LYS A 444 35.91 -15.74 -14.67
CA LYS A 444 35.49 -15.50 -16.07
C LYS A 444 36.27 -14.37 -16.75
N MET A 445 36.60 -13.29 -16.05
CA MET A 445 37.46 -12.22 -16.57
C MET A 445 38.89 -12.70 -16.82
N SER A 446 39.39 -13.65 -16.02
CA SER A 446 40.70 -14.30 -16.23
C SER A 446 40.69 -15.45 -17.26
N GLY A 447 39.55 -15.73 -17.89
CA GLY A 447 39.38 -16.84 -18.85
C GLY A 447 39.27 -18.23 -18.22
N GLN A 448 39.17 -18.32 -16.89
CA GLN A 448 38.98 -19.57 -16.15
C GLN A 448 37.49 -19.92 -16.02
N LYS A 449 37.18 -21.22 -16.07
CA LYS A 449 35.83 -21.73 -15.76
C LYS A 449 35.71 -21.88 -14.24
N TYR A 450 34.74 -21.21 -13.65
CA TYR A 450 34.38 -21.35 -12.24
C TYR A 450 32.88 -21.63 -12.15
N GLU A 451 32.54 -22.71 -11.46
CA GLU A 451 31.15 -23.03 -11.11
C GLU A 451 30.91 -22.58 -9.67
N MET A 452 29.83 -21.81 -9.47
CA MET A 452 29.44 -21.38 -8.12
C MET A 452 29.04 -22.58 -7.26
N ASP A 453 29.33 -22.51 -5.96
CA ASP A 453 29.03 -23.58 -5.01
C ASP A 453 27.55 -24.01 -5.08
N PRO A 454 27.26 -25.28 -5.44
CA PRO A 454 25.89 -25.76 -5.61
C PRO A 454 25.08 -25.74 -4.30
N THR A 455 25.73 -25.71 -3.14
CA THR A 455 25.05 -25.66 -1.82
C THR A 455 24.34 -24.33 -1.56
N LEU A 456 24.61 -23.29 -2.37
CA LEU A 456 23.87 -22.03 -2.35
C LEU A 456 22.46 -22.14 -2.94
N PHE A 457 22.22 -23.16 -3.77
CA PHE A 457 21.02 -23.34 -4.55
C PHE A 457 20.20 -24.54 -4.04
N ASP A 458 18.89 -24.40 -4.01
CA ASP A 458 17.95 -25.44 -3.61
C ASP A 458 17.22 -25.94 -4.86
N ASP A 459 17.51 -27.18 -5.26
CA ASP A 459 16.98 -27.81 -6.47
C ASP A 459 15.46 -27.94 -6.47
N GLU A 460 14.81 -27.83 -5.29
CA GLU A 460 13.34 -27.81 -5.16
C GLU A 460 12.70 -26.62 -5.92
N PHE A 461 13.45 -25.53 -6.14
CA PHE A 461 12.98 -24.36 -6.89
C PHE A 461 13.53 -24.28 -8.31
N LYS A 462 14.14 -25.36 -8.84
CA LYS A 462 14.70 -25.39 -10.20
C LYS A 462 13.65 -25.17 -11.30
N ASP A 463 12.40 -25.55 -11.03
CA ASP A 463 11.25 -25.40 -11.93
C ASP A 463 10.50 -24.06 -11.78
N ASP A 464 10.93 -23.15 -10.88
CA ASP A 464 10.24 -21.87 -10.60
C ASP A 464 10.32 -20.84 -11.76
N SER A 465 11.01 -21.15 -12.86
CA SER A 465 11.09 -20.29 -14.05
C SER A 465 9.85 -20.35 -14.95
N SER A 466 8.88 -21.21 -14.65
CA SER A 466 7.64 -21.36 -15.44
C SER A 466 6.43 -20.82 -14.65
N PRO A 467 5.86 -19.65 -15.01
CA PRO A 467 4.61 -19.17 -14.44
C PRO A 467 3.37 -20.01 -14.84
N PHE A 468 3.55 -21.07 -15.63
CA PHE A 468 2.49 -21.97 -16.10
C PHE A 468 2.82 -23.44 -15.83
N LYS A 469 2.83 -23.85 -14.56
CA LYS A 469 2.52 -25.25 -14.21
C LYS A 469 1.26 -25.23 -13.34
N PRO A 470 0.13 -25.79 -13.79
CA PRO A 470 -1.01 -26.01 -12.90
C PRO A 470 -0.53 -26.86 -11.71
N PRO A 471 -1.19 -26.74 -10.54
CA PRO A 471 -0.83 -27.54 -9.38
C PRO A 471 -0.90 -29.02 -9.79
N SER A 472 0.25 -29.68 -9.78
CA SER A 472 0.31 -31.12 -9.94
C SER A 472 -0.41 -31.73 -8.76
N GLU A 473 -1.49 -32.47 -9.03
CA GLU A 473 -2.17 -33.34 -8.08
C GLU A 473 -1.15 -34.19 -7.32
N LYS A 474 -1.03 -33.98 -6.00
CA LYS A 474 -0.86 -35.02 -4.99
C LYS A 474 -1.43 -34.53 -3.65
#